data_AF-A0A8J4DBF5-F1
#
_entry.id   AF-A0A8J4DBF5-F1
#
_cell.length_a   1.000
_cell.length_b   1.000
_cell.length_c   1.000
_cell.angle_alpha   90.00
_cell.angle_beta   90.00
_cell.angle_gamma   90.00
#
_symmetry.space_group_name_H-M   'P 1'
#
loop_
_entity.id
_entity.type
_entity.pdbx_description
1 polymer ?
#
loop_
_entity_poly.entity_id
_entity_poly.type
_entity_poly.pdbx_seq_one_letter_code
_entity_poly.pdbx_strand_id
1 'polypeptide(L)'
;MYTRYPLNFNARVDLINIGKQAAVPRLLVACRSSSQPNVETFTPPPPPPPPPPPPPPRAQAPWYKPSRRDFLVAGLGSIIGGGAMYVYDTFIISDLVDELEEAEDDLDLAEEFVSRIADVPTMEDLQREDEPNSTTGTTGK
;
A
#
# COMPACT_ATOMS: atom_id res chain seq x y z
N MET A 1 -9.83 -16.98 -28.86
CA MET A 1 -9.80 -18.12 -27.90
C MET A 1 -8.96 -17.69 -26.70
N TYR A 2 -9.58 -17.38 -25.57
CA TYR A 2 -8.89 -16.95 -24.35
C TYR A 2 -8.69 -18.16 -23.43
N THR A 3 -7.44 -18.55 -23.18
CA THR A 3 -7.10 -19.53 -22.14
C THR A 3 -6.78 -18.83 -20.82
N ARG A 4 -7.71 -18.95 -19.86
CA ARG A 4 -7.50 -18.64 -18.44
C ARG A 4 -6.43 -19.57 -17.86
N TYR A 5 -5.43 -19.02 -17.19
CA TYR A 5 -4.61 -19.78 -16.24
C TYR A 5 -5.16 -19.55 -14.82
N PRO A 6 -5.41 -20.62 -14.04
CA PRO A 6 -5.86 -20.46 -12.65
C PRO A 6 -4.70 -20.06 -11.75
N LEU A 7 -4.90 -18.94 -11.03
CA LEU A 7 -4.12 -18.51 -9.88
C LEU A 7 -4.12 -19.60 -8.79
N ASN A 8 -2.97 -20.18 -8.52
CA ASN A 8 -2.78 -21.16 -7.45
C ASN A 8 -2.47 -20.41 -6.14
N PHE A 9 -3.52 -19.93 -5.48
CA PHE A 9 -3.49 -19.34 -4.14
C PHE A 9 -3.42 -20.46 -3.10
N ASN A 10 -2.27 -21.12 -2.96
CA ASN A 10 -2.04 -22.03 -1.84
C ASN A 10 -1.70 -21.21 -0.59
N ALA A 11 -2.77 -20.75 0.07
CA ALA A 11 -2.78 -20.19 1.40
C ALA A 11 -2.24 -21.22 2.41
N ARG A 12 -1.01 -20.99 2.88
CA ARG A 12 -0.50 -21.61 4.12
C ARG A 12 -0.80 -20.67 5.28
N VAL A 13 -2.05 -20.74 5.73
CA VAL A 13 -2.46 -20.32 7.06
C VAL A 13 -2.43 -21.57 7.95
N ASP A 14 -2.21 -21.37 9.25
CA ASP A 14 -2.32 -22.32 10.35
C ASP A 14 -1.05 -23.08 10.76
N LEU A 15 -0.30 -22.51 11.70
CA LEU A 15 -0.42 -23.03 13.06
C LEU A 15 -0.05 -21.97 14.11
N ILE A 16 -1.11 -21.37 14.62
CA ILE A 16 -1.12 -20.49 15.77
C ILE A 16 -0.69 -21.27 17.01
N ASN A 17 0.38 -20.77 17.64
CA ASN A 17 0.92 -21.22 18.91
C ASN A 17 0.04 -20.67 20.04
N ILE A 18 -1.03 -21.40 20.41
CA ILE A 18 -1.83 -21.13 21.61
C ILE A 18 -1.79 -22.38 22.49
N GLY A 19 -0.92 -22.34 23.50
CA GLY A 19 -0.80 -23.37 24.53
C GLY A 19 -0.25 -22.78 25.82
N LYS A 20 -0.80 -21.63 26.25
CA LYS A 20 -0.63 -21.11 27.62
C LYS A 20 -1.45 -21.97 28.59
N GLN A 21 -0.77 -22.44 29.63
CA GLN A 21 -1.21 -22.75 31.01
C GLN A 21 -2.71 -23.04 31.27
N ALA A 22 -2.99 -24.19 31.88
CA ALA A 22 -3.87 -24.29 33.06
C ALA A 22 -3.87 -25.71 33.65
N ALA A 23 -4.23 -25.78 34.94
CA ALA A 23 -4.74 -26.94 35.68
C ALA A 23 -3.73 -27.81 36.47
N VAL A 24 -3.46 -27.30 37.67
CA VAL A 24 -3.14 -28.02 38.91
C VAL A 24 -4.17 -29.13 39.19
N PRO A 25 -3.76 -30.30 39.71
CA PRO A 25 -4.59 -31.03 40.66
C PRO A 25 -3.87 -31.19 42.01
N ARG A 26 -4.34 -30.40 42.99
CA ARG A 26 -4.12 -30.64 44.42
C ARG A 26 -5.29 -31.50 44.91
N LEU A 27 -5.03 -32.76 45.26
CA LEU A 27 -5.87 -33.50 46.19
C LEU A 27 -4.99 -34.54 46.91
N LEU A 28 -4.27 -34.08 47.93
CA LEU A 28 -3.79 -34.97 48.99
C LEU A 28 -4.69 -34.74 50.21
N VAL A 29 -5.61 -35.67 50.38
CA VAL A 29 -6.49 -35.78 51.54
C VAL A 29 -5.63 -36.08 52.76
N ALA A 30 -5.78 -35.23 53.77
CA ALA A 30 -5.15 -35.37 55.08
C ALA A 30 -5.94 -36.36 55.94
N CYS A 31 -5.27 -37.40 56.44
CA CYS A 31 -5.72 -38.13 57.61
C CYS A 31 -4.92 -37.67 58.83
N ARG A 32 -5.66 -37.00 59.71
CA ARG A 32 -5.30 -36.45 61.02
C ARG A 32 -4.91 -37.57 61.98
N SER A 33 -3.75 -37.47 62.62
CA SER A 33 -3.46 -38.19 63.85
C SER A 33 -2.85 -37.25 64.89
N SER A 34 -3.40 -37.36 66.08
CA SER A 34 -3.29 -36.50 67.26
C SER A 34 -1.97 -36.64 67.99
N SER A 35 -1.36 -35.53 68.41
CA SER A 35 -0.68 -35.43 69.72
C SER A 35 -0.17 -34.00 70.00
N GLN A 36 -0.87 -33.38 70.96
CA GLN A 36 -0.42 -32.43 71.98
C GLN A 36 0.19 -31.04 71.63
N PRO A 37 -0.15 -30.01 72.46
CA PRO A 37 0.40 -28.66 72.35
C PRO A 37 1.67 -28.54 73.19
N ASN A 38 2.82 -28.35 72.55
CA ASN A 38 4.01 -27.83 73.23
C ASN A 38 4.14 -26.34 72.88
N VAL A 39 4.00 -25.48 73.89
CA VAL A 39 4.14 -24.04 73.78
C VAL A 39 5.64 -23.74 73.68
N GLU A 40 6.18 -23.83 72.48
CA GLU A 40 7.51 -23.30 72.20
C GLU A 40 7.33 -21.91 71.58
N THR A 41 7.83 -20.92 72.29
CA THR A 41 7.99 -19.54 71.83
C THR A 41 8.97 -19.53 70.66
N PHE A 42 8.48 -19.81 69.46
CA PHE A 42 9.26 -19.73 68.23
C PHE A 42 9.47 -18.26 67.88
N THR A 43 10.67 -17.76 68.11
CA THR A 43 11.16 -16.58 67.42
C THR A 43 11.12 -16.88 65.91
N PRO A 44 10.42 -16.07 65.10
CA PRO A 44 10.31 -16.34 63.67
C PRO A 44 11.71 -16.35 63.03
N PRO A 45 12.00 -17.29 62.12
CA PRO A 45 13.28 -17.32 61.43
C PRO A 45 13.48 -16.00 60.67
N PRO A 46 14.73 -15.51 60.56
CA PRO A 46 15.01 -14.31 59.78
C PRO A 46 14.50 -14.50 58.34
N PRO A 47 13.96 -13.44 57.71
CA PRO A 47 13.46 -13.53 56.36
C PRO A 47 14.57 -14.00 55.41
N PRO A 48 14.24 -14.83 54.40
CA PRO A 48 15.22 -15.27 53.43
C PRO A 48 15.83 -14.05 52.72
N PRO A 49 17.13 -14.11 52.36
CA PRO A 49 17.75 -13.03 51.60
C PRO A 49 16.99 -12.82 50.28
N PRO A 50 16.89 -11.57 49.80
CA PRO A 50 16.21 -11.29 48.55
C PRO A 50 16.88 -12.05 47.40
N PRO A 51 16.09 -12.55 46.42
CA PRO A 51 16.64 -13.25 45.27
C PRO A 51 17.57 -12.30 44.49
N PRO A 52 18.67 -12.83 43.92
CA PRO A 52 19.55 -12.02 43.09
C PRO A 52 18.79 -11.46 41.88
N PRO A 53 19.15 -10.25 41.40
CA PRO A 53 18.53 -9.67 40.22
C PRO A 53 18.74 -10.57 39.00
N PRO A 54 17.76 -10.64 38.08
CA PRO A 54 17.89 -11.43 36.86
C PRO A 54 19.03 -10.90 35.97
N PRO A 55 19.73 -11.77 35.24
CA PRO A 55 20.80 -11.37 34.35
C PRO A 55 20.28 -10.51 33.20
N PRO A 56 21.09 -9.58 32.67
CA PRO A 56 20.70 -8.74 31.55
C PRO A 56 20.39 -9.57 30.28
N PRO A 57 19.46 -9.11 29.43
CA PRO A 57 19.17 -9.75 28.15
C PRO A 57 20.45 -9.81 27.31
N ARG A 58 20.79 -11.01 26.82
CA ARG A 58 21.89 -11.15 25.85
C ARG A 58 21.46 -10.45 24.56
N ALA A 59 22.30 -9.53 24.07
CA ALA A 59 22.11 -8.93 22.76
C ALA A 59 21.96 -10.06 21.72
N GLN A 60 20.77 -10.20 21.15
CA GLN A 60 20.54 -11.16 20.10
C GLN A 60 21.39 -10.73 18.92
N ALA A 61 22.35 -11.57 18.53
CA ALA A 61 23.08 -11.34 17.29
C ALA A 61 22.05 -11.26 16.14
N PRO A 62 22.25 -10.37 15.15
CA PRO A 62 21.37 -10.30 14.00
C PRO A 62 21.24 -11.69 13.40
N TRP A 63 20.01 -12.21 13.38
CA TRP A 63 19.70 -13.57 12.95
C TRP A 63 19.99 -13.80 11.46
N TYR A 64 20.31 -12.74 10.73
CA TYR A 64 20.63 -12.77 9.32
C TYR A 64 22.08 -12.39 9.11
N LYS A 65 22.89 -13.38 8.70
CA LYS A 65 24.27 -13.18 8.28
C LYS A 65 24.29 -13.29 6.75
N PRO A 66 24.41 -12.17 6.00
CA PRO A 66 24.35 -12.19 4.55
C PRO A 66 25.39 -13.16 4.00
N SER A 67 24.92 -14.18 3.30
CA SER A 67 25.80 -15.15 2.64
C SER A 67 26.24 -14.61 1.27
N ARG A 68 27.36 -15.11 0.74
CA ARG A 68 27.78 -14.80 -0.64
C ARG A 68 26.71 -15.14 -1.67
N ARG A 69 25.87 -16.15 -1.40
CA ARG A 69 24.76 -16.50 -2.29
C ARG A 69 23.70 -15.42 -2.30
N ASP A 70 23.46 -14.77 -1.16
CA ASP A 70 22.44 -13.72 -1.04
C ASP A 70 22.86 -12.49 -1.86
N PHE A 71 24.16 -12.17 -1.90
CA PHE A 71 24.68 -11.12 -2.76
C PHE A 71 24.57 -11.45 -4.26
N LEU A 72 24.79 -12.71 -4.64
CA LEU A 72 24.61 -13.14 -6.04
C LEU A 72 23.14 -13.12 -6.45
N VAL A 73 22.24 -13.59 -5.59
CA VAL A 73 20.80 -13.58 -5.85
C VAL A 73 20.26 -12.16 -5.88
N ALA A 74 20.66 -11.30 -4.94
CA ALA A 74 20.28 -9.90 -4.92
C ALA A 74 20.84 -9.14 -6.15
N GLY A 75 22.09 -9.40 -6.52
CA GLY A 75 22.71 -8.80 -7.70
C GLY A 75 22.02 -9.21 -9.00
N LEU A 76 21.75 -10.51 -9.17
CA LEU A 76 21.06 -11.02 -10.35
C LEU A 76 19.61 -10.52 -10.44
N GLY A 77 18.91 -10.49 -9.30
CA GLY A 77 17.57 -9.92 -9.20
C GLY A 77 17.53 -8.44 -9.55
N SER A 78 18.55 -7.67 -9.15
CA SER A 78 18.70 -6.25 -9.49
C SER A 78 18.88 -6.03 -11.00
N ILE A 79 19.71 -6.84 -11.66
CA ILE A 79 19.93 -6.74 -13.12
C ILE A 79 18.65 -7.07 -13.89
N ILE A 80 17.95 -8.14 -13.51
CA ILE A 80 16.71 -8.55 -14.17
C ILE A 80 15.60 -7.51 -13.91
N GLY A 81 15.46 -7.03 -12.67
CA GLY A 81 14.45 -6.04 -12.30
C GLY A 81 14.68 -4.68 -12.97
N GLY A 82 15.93 -4.20 -12.97
CA GLY A 82 16.30 -2.94 -13.63
C GLY A 82 16.18 -3.03 -15.16
N GLY A 83 16.57 -4.16 -15.76
CA GLY A 83 16.42 -4.38 -17.20
C GLY A 83 14.96 -4.45 -17.64
N ALA A 84 14.10 -5.14 -16.88
CA ALA A 84 12.67 -5.15 -17.15
C ALA A 84 12.08 -3.74 -17.06
N MET A 85 12.41 -2.98 -15.99
CA MET A 85 11.95 -1.60 -15.85
C MET A 85 12.40 -0.72 -17.02
N TYR A 86 13.65 -0.82 -17.45
CA TYR A 86 14.17 -0.06 -18.58
C TYR A 86 13.45 -0.40 -19.90
N VAL A 87 13.16 -1.68 -20.16
CA VAL A 87 12.40 -2.10 -21.34
C VAL A 87 10.96 -1.59 -21.29
N TYR A 88 10.30 -1.63 -20.14
CA TYR A 88 8.97 -1.03 -19.96
C TYR A 88 8.99 0.47 -20.22
N ASP A 89 9.99 1.18 -19.69
CA ASP A 89 10.18 2.62 -19.89
C ASP A 89 10.45 2.97 -21.36
N THR A 90 11.26 2.17 -22.05
CA THR A 90 11.68 2.49 -23.43
C THR A 90 10.65 2.10 -24.48
N PHE A 91 9.93 1.00 -24.32
CA PHE A 91 9.02 0.51 -25.36
C PHE A 91 7.56 0.85 -25.09
N ILE A 92 7.09 0.72 -23.85
CA ILE A 92 5.68 1.01 -23.55
C ILE A 92 5.44 2.51 -23.51
N ILE A 93 6.37 3.31 -23.00
CA ILE A 93 6.15 4.76 -22.92
C ILE A 93 6.35 5.42 -24.28
N SER A 94 7.31 4.98 -25.10
CA SER A 94 7.47 5.55 -26.45
C SER A 94 6.26 5.31 -27.35
N ASP A 95 5.70 4.09 -27.37
CA ASP A 95 4.49 3.82 -28.15
C ASP A 95 3.30 4.66 -27.63
N LEU A 96 3.20 4.89 -26.31
CA LEU A 96 2.16 5.76 -25.74
C LEU A 96 2.37 7.25 -26.02
N VAL A 97 3.62 7.70 -26.18
CA VAL A 97 3.94 9.11 -26.49
C VAL A 97 3.62 9.41 -27.95
N ASP A 98 3.98 8.50 -28.86
CA ASP A 98 3.66 8.64 -30.28
C ASP A 98 2.13 8.62 -30.50
N GLU A 99 1.38 7.76 -29.79
CA GLU A 99 -0.10 7.74 -29.85
C GLU A 99 -0.73 9.00 -29.24
N LEU A 100 -0.06 9.64 -28.27
CA LEU A 100 -0.55 10.88 -27.66
C LEU A 100 -0.33 12.10 -28.56
N GLU A 101 0.77 12.14 -29.31
CA GLU A 101 1.07 13.21 -30.28
C GLU A 101 0.07 13.21 -31.44
N GLU A 102 -0.30 12.04 -31.97
CA GLU A 102 -1.33 11.94 -33.03
C GLU A 102 -2.72 12.35 -32.52
N ALA A 103 -3.04 12.10 -31.24
CA ALA A 103 -4.30 12.53 -30.63
C ALA A 103 -4.37 14.05 -30.34
N GLU A 104 -3.22 14.71 -30.14
CA GLU A 104 -3.15 16.17 -29.96
C GLU A 104 -3.39 16.91 -31.29
N ASP A 105 -2.78 16.42 -32.37
CA ASP A 105 -3.00 16.96 -33.73
C ASP A 105 -4.49 16.87 -34.15
N ASP A 106 -5.17 15.78 -33.81
CA ASP A 106 -6.60 15.60 -34.07
C ASP A 106 -7.47 16.61 -33.27
N LEU A 107 -7.04 16.97 -32.06
CA LEU A 107 -7.75 17.93 -31.21
C LEU A 107 -7.64 19.35 -31.77
N ASP A 108 -6.44 19.75 -32.21
CA ASP A 108 -6.19 21.06 -32.83
C ASP A 108 -7.00 21.23 -34.12
N LEU A 109 -7.10 20.18 -34.93
CA LEU A 109 -7.93 20.19 -36.14
C LEU A 109 -9.43 20.35 -35.82
N ALA A 110 -9.90 19.70 -34.74
CA ALA A 110 -11.28 19.83 -34.30
C ALA A 110 -11.59 21.24 -33.77
N GLU A 111 -10.66 21.86 -33.05
CA GLU A 111 -10.82 23.23 -32.53
C GLU A 111 -10.84 24.28 -33.66
N GLU A 112 -10.05 24.07 -34.72
CA GLU A 112 -10.14 24.89 -35.93
C GLU A 112 -11.52 24.74 -36.60
N PHE A 113 -12.04 23.51 -36.68
CA PHE A 113 -13.34 23.25 -37.30
C PHE A 113 -14.50 23.89 -36.52
N VAL A 114 -14.44 23.85 -35.19
CA VAL A 114 -15.42 24.53 -34.32
C VAL A 114 -15.32 26.05 -34.48
N SER A 115 -14.11 26.60 -34.55
CA SER A 115 -13.90 28.03 -34.78
C SER A 115 -14.50 28.49 -36.10
N ARG A 116 -14.36 27.70 -37.18
CA ARG A 116 -15.00 27.99 -38.47
C ARG A 116 -16.53 27.92 -38.41
N ILE A 117 -17.11 27.02 -37.62
CA ILE A 117 -18.57 26.92 -37.45
C ILE A 117 -19.10 28.07 -36.60
N ALA A 118 -18.35 28.50 -35.58
CA ALA A 118 -18.74 29.61 -34.71
C ALA A 118 -18.77 30.96 -35.45
N ASP A 119 -17.95 31.11 -36.50
CA ASP A 119 -17.92 32.30 -37.36
C ASP A 119 -18.96 32.26 -38.49
N VAL A 120 -19.81 31.22 -38.54
CA VAL A 120 -20.94 31.18 -39.47
C VAL A 120 -21.96 32.22 -39.02
N PRO A 121 -22.24 33.26 -39.84
CA PRO A 121 -23.22 34.27 -39.49
C PRO A 121 -24.55 33.60 -39.19
N THR A 122 -25.11 33.94 -38.04
CA THR A 122 -26.39 33.36 -37.64
C THR A 122 -27.46 33.79 -38.64
N MET A 123 -28.48 32.96 -38.87
CA MET A 123 -29.62 33.31 -39.74
C MET A 123 -30.28 34.64 -39.34
N GLU A 124 -30.14 35.04 -38.08
CA GLU A 124 -30.65 36.29 -37.52
C GLU A 124 -29.87 37.52 -37.99
N ASP A 125 -28.56 37.36 -38.25
CA ASP A 125 -27.71 38.43 -38.80
C ASP A 125 -28.00 38.66 -40.30
N LEU A 126 -28.23 37.57 -41.06
CA LEU A 126 -28.64 37.67 -42.46
C LEU A 126 -30.00 38.35 -42.63
N GLN A 127 -30.89 38.25 -41.64
CA GLN A 127 -32.21 38.88 -41.70
C GLN A 127 -32.18 40.38 -41.35
N ARG A 128 -31.09 40.87 -40.76
CA ARG A 128 -30.94 42.29 -40.35
C ARG A 128 -30.38 43.19 -41.46
N GLU A 129 -29.73 42.64 -42.49
CA GLU A 129 -29.12 43.45 -43.56
C GLU A 129 -30.10 43.91 -44.65
N ASP A 130 -31.32 43.39 -44.69
CA ASP A 130 -32.36 43.80 -45.66
C ASP A 130 -33.22 44.99 -45.21
N GLU A 131 -32.94 45.61 -44.05
CA GLU A 131 -33.56 46.89 -43.69
C GLU A 131 -32.80 48.03 -44.37
N PRO A 132 -33.34 48.67 -45.43
CA PRO A 132 -32.68 49.78 -46.09
C PRO A 132 -32.55 50.92 -45.08
N ASN A 133 -31.32 51.21 -44.65
CA ASN A 133 -30.98 52.38 -43.83
C ASN A 133 -31.27 53.66 -44.63
N SER A 134 -32.54 54.03 -44.66
CA SER A 134 -33.04 55.33 -45.11
C SER A 134 -32.83 56.34 -43.99
N THR A 135 -31.58 56.70 -43.69
CA THR A 135 -31.32 57.89 -42.86
C THR A 135 -30.80 59.02 -43.72
N THR A 136 -31.77 59.81 -44.14
CA THR A 136 -31.73 61.10 -44.82
C THR A 136 -31.23 62.19 -43.87
N GLY A 137 -30.40 63.13 -44.37
CA GLY A 137 -30.23 64.48 -43.83
C GLY A 137 -29.46 64.59 -42.51
N THR A 138 -28.48 65.47 -42.37
CA THR A 138 -28.76 66.90 -42.22
C THR A 138 -27.48 67.69 -42.44
N THR A 139 -27.41 68.38 -43.58
CA THR A 139 -26.54 69.53 -43.79
C THR A 139 -27.02 70.67 -42.90
N GLY A 140 -26.20 71.11 -41.96
CA GLY A 140 -26.52 72.21 -41.06
C GLY A 140 -25.29 73.07 -40.74
N LYS A 141 -25.09 74.07 -41.59
CA LYS A 141 -24.37 75.36 -41.43
C LYS A 141 -22.93 75.37 -40.93
#